data_AF-A0A963HXA1-F1
#
_entry.id   AF-A0A963HXA1-F1
#
_cell.length_a   1.000
_cell.length_b   1.000
_cell.length_c   1.000
_cell.angle_alpha   90.00
_cell.angle_beta   90.00
_cell.angle_gamma   90.00
#
_symmetry.space_group_name_H-M   'P 1'
#
loop_
_entity.id
_entity.type
_entity.pdbx_description
1 polymer ?
#
loop_
_entity_poly.entity_id
_entity_poly.type
_entity_poly.pdbx_seq_one_letter_code
_entity_poly.pdbx_strand_id
1 'polypeptide(L)'
;MRLPLSSVGRIYMSGGEDGALHLLPASDRPQQGVVFLAVDSADYLQKYRSAGLLSDADGGSMIRFLDALGVSRSNDEAHAKLREAEGVSAARHYSRFSKDTVSVFWIGPDSTSVQWQRAFFVVEGENAFYTLSGNITPELMAQILSNLSVAPQP
;
A
#
# COMPACT_ATOMS: atom_id res chain seq x y z
N MET A 1 -3.25 -13.90 -2.11
CA MET A 1 -3.22 -13.33 -3.48
C MET A 1 -2.60 -14.34 -4.43
N ARG A 2 -3.21 -14.61 -5.59
CA ARG A 2 -2.57 -15.40 -6.66
C ARG A 2 -2.26 -14.48 -7.83
N LEU A 3 -1.01 -14.48 -8.30
CA LEU A 3 -0.62 -13.72 -9.50
C LEU A 3 -0.43 -14.68 -10.68
N PRO A 4 -0.84 -14.30 -11.90
CA PRO A 4 -0.50 -15.08 -13.09
C PRO A 4 1.03 -15.17 -13.22
N LEU A 5 1.57 -16.39 -13.35
CA LEU A 5 3.02 -16.60 -13.51
C LEU A 5 3.57 -15.88 -14.76
N SER A 6 2.74 -15.71 -15.80
CA SER A 6 3.09 -14.94 -16.99
C SER A 6 3.39 -13.46 -16.72
N SER A 7 2.91 -12.92 -15.60
CA SER A 7 3.10 -11.52 -15.21
C SER A 7 4.32 -11.31 -14.31
N VAL A 8 4.98 -12.39 -13.87
CA VAL A 8 6.10 -12.34 -12.92
C VAL A 8 7.30 -13.04 -13.53
N GLY A 9 8.31 -12.26 -13.93
CA GLY A 9 9.52 -12.82 -14.50
C GLY A 9 10.36 -13.57 -13.48
N ARG A 10 10.57 -12.96 -12.30
CA ARG A 10 11.30 -13.58 -11.17
C ARG A 10 10.65 -13.19 -9.85
N ILE A 11 10.64 -14.14 -8.92
CA ILE A 11 10.22 -13.95 -7.53
C ILE A 11 11.45 -14.06 -6.65
N TYR A 12 11.66 -13.08 -5.78
CA TYR A 12 12.65 -13.18 -4.71
C TYR A 12 11.97 -12.93 -3.38
N MET A 13 12.18 -13.84 -2.42
CA MET A 13 11.73 -13.68 -1.05
C MET A 13 12.94 -13.40 -0.17
N SER A 14 12.99 -12.24 0.50
CA SER A 14 13.98 -12.03 1.54
C SER A 14 13.51 -12.72 2.83
N GLY A 15 14.30 -13.67 3.31
CA GLY A 15 14.07 -14.30 4.61
C GLY A 15 14.59 -13.39 5.73
N GLY A 16 13.71 -12.58 6.28
CA GLY A 16 13.92 -11.78 7.50
C GLY A 16 12.60 -11.68 8.27
N GLU A 17 12.60 -11.01 9.42
CA GLU A 17 11.40 -10.86 10.27
C GLU A 17 10.25 -10.14 9.53
N ASP A 18 10.57 -9.22 8.62
CA ASP A 18 9.60 -8.44 7.80
C ASP A 18 9.49 -8.97 6.36
N GLY A 19 9.33 -10.29 6.19
CA GLY A 19 9.41 -10.99 4.89
C GLY A 19 8.94 -10.17 3.67
N ALA A 20 9.87 -9.88 2.74
CA ALA A 20 9.59 -9.11 1.54
C ALA A 20 9.47 -10.04 0.33
N LEU A 21 8.44 -9.82 -0.48
CA LEU A 21 8.25 -10.48 -1.76
C LEU A 21 8.55 -9.49 -2.89
N HIS A 22 9.67 -9.68 -3.57
CA HIS A 22 10.03 -8.92 -4.77
C HIS A 22 9.49 -9.63 -6.00
N LEU A 23 8.69 -8.91 -6.79
CA LEU A 23 8.19 -9.34 -8.09
C LEU A 23 8.94 -8.54 -9.15
N LEU A 24 9.85 -9.20 -9.86
CA LEU A 24 10.65 -8.58 -10.92
C LEU A 24 10.04 -8.92 -12.28
N PRO A 25 10.00 -7.97 -13.22
CA PRO A 25 9.59 -8.26 -14.59
C PRO A 25 10.58 -9.23 -15.26
N ALA A 26 10.14 -9.86 -16.35
CA ALA A 26 11.00 -10.75 -17.14
C ALA A 26 12.12 -10.01 -17.90
N SER A 27 12.06 -8.67 -17.95
CA SER A 27 13.08 -7.81 -18.58
C SER A 27 14.32 -7.67 -17.71
N ASP A 28 15.45 -7.30 -18.31
CA ASP A 28 16.71 -6.97 -17.61
C ASP A 28 16.68 -5.61 -16.88
N ARG A 29 15.48 -5.12 -16.53
CA ARG A 29 15.28 -3.82 -15.87
C ARG A 29 14.72 -4.04 -14.46
N PRO A 30 15.56 -4.44 -13.49
CA PRO A 30 15.13 -4.72 -12.13
C PRO A 30 14.49 -3.51 -11.44
N GLN A 31 14.81 -2.29 -11.87
CA GLN A 31 14.17 -1.05 -11.40
C GLN A 31 12.67 -0.96 -11.70
N GLN A 32 12.15 -1.82 -12.58
CA GLN A 32 10.71 -1.92 -12.87
C GLN A 32 10.00 -2.96 -12.01
N GLY A 33 10.70 -3.54 -11.03
CA GLY A 33 10.10 -4.46 -10.06
C GLY A 33 9.13 -3.77 -9.11
N VAL A 34 8.34 -4.60 -8.43
CA VAL A 34 7.53 -4.20 -7.29
C VAL A 34 7.89 -5.04 -6.07
N VAL A 35 7.76 -4.47 -4.89
CA VAL A 35 8.02 -5.13 -3.62
C VAL A 35 6.73 -5.15 -2.83
N PHE A 36 6.38 -6.32 -2.31
CA PHE A 36 5.25 -6.56 -1.44
C PHE A 36 5.76 -6.86 -0.02
N LEU A 37 5.38 -6.04 0.95
CA LEU A 37 5.87 -6.09 2.33
C LEU A 37 4.70 -6.22 3.29
N ALA A 38 4.79 -7.10 4.27
CA ALA A 38 3.90 -7.10 5.43
C ALA A 38 4.44 -6.13 6.49
N VAL A 39 3.56 -5.35 7.11
CA VAL A 39 3.92 -4.32 8.09
C VAL A 39 2.93 -4.38 9.25
N ASP A 40 3.42 -4.36 10.48
CA ASP A 40 2.59 -4.25 11.67
C ASP A 40 1.90 -2.87 11.73
N SER A 41 0.58 -2.86 11.83
CA SER A 41 -0.24 -1.65 11.80
C SER A 41 -0.04 -0.81 13.07
N ALA A 42 0.14 -1.46 14.23
CA ALA A 42 0.29 -0.75 15.49
C ALA A 42 1.62 0.00 15.51
N ASP A 43 2.71 -0.68 15.15
CA ASP A 43 4.05 -0.09 15.06
C ASP A 43 4.12 1.00 14.00
N TYR A 44 3.45 0.80 12.87
CA TYR A 44 3.38 1.80 11.81
C TYR A 44 2.69 3.09 12.28
N LEU A 45 1.49 2.96 12.85
CA LEU A 45 0.69 4.10 13.31
C LEU A 45 1.34 4.80 14.52
N GLN A 46 2.07 4.07 15.36
CA GLN A 46 2.72 4.62 16.54
C GLN A 46 3.74 5.71 16.19
N LYS A 47 4.42 5.59 15.05
CA LYS A 47 5.36 6.62 14.56
C LYS A 47 4.66 7.96 14.38
N TYR A 48 3.48 7.97 13.77
CA TYR A 48 2.69 9.18 13.54
C TYR A 48 2.08 9.75 14.82
N ARG A 49 1.64 8.88 15.75
CA ARG A 49 1.17 9.32 17.08
C ARG A 49 2.28 9.99 17.87
N SER A 50 3.48 9.39 17.88
CA SER A 50 4.64 9.93 18.60
C SER A 50 5.11 11.29 18.06
N ALA A 51 4.82 11.56 16.78
CA ALA A 51 5.09 12.84 16.12
C ALA A 51 3.95 13.86 16.30
N GLY A 52 2.85 13.51 17.00
CA GLY A 52 1.67 14.37 17.16
C GLY A 52 0.87 14.58 15.88
N LEU A 53 1.06 13.73 14.86
CA LEU A 53 0.38 13.80 13.56
C LEU A 53 -0.92 12.98 13.51
N LEU A 54 -1.15 12.14 14.51
CA LEU A 54 -2.34 11.32 14.66
C LEU A 54 -2.80 11.38 16.12
N SER A 55 -4.06 11.71 16.37
CA SER A 55 -4.62 11.67 17.72
C SER A 55 -5.20 10.29 18.05
N ASP A 56 -5.32 9.95 19.34
CA ASP A 56 -5.98 8.71 19.77
C ASP A 56 -7.47 8.69 19.38
N ALA A 57 -8.09 9.88 19.23
CA ALA A 57 -9.47 10.04 18.79
C ALA A 57 -9.67 9.75 17.30
N ASP A 58 -8.62 9.88 16.47
CA ASP A 58 -8.66 9.52 15.05
C ASP A 58 -8.71 8.00 14.82
N GLY A 59 -8.69 7.22 15.90
CA GLY A 59 -9.35 5.93 15.95
C GLY A 59 -8.56 4.80 15.30
N GLY A 60 -7.27 4.71 15.61
CA GLY A 60 -6.54 3.45 15.81
C GLY A 60 -6.36 2.47 14.65
N SER A 61 -7.13 2.59 13.57
CA SER A 61 -7.18 1.60 12.49
C SER A 61 -6.47 2.11 11.24
N MET A 62 -5.76 1.20 10.57
CA MET A 62 -5.04 1.50 9.35
C MET A 62 -5.97 2.03 8.25
N ILE A 63 -7.22 1.55 8.19
CA ILE A 63 -8.23 2.02 7.24
C ILE A 63 -8.51 3.51 7.42
N ARG A 64 -8.75 3.97 8.66
CA ARG A 64 -9.04 5.39 8.93
C ARG A 64 -7.84 6.27 8.62
N PHE A 65 -6.65 5.81 8.98
CA PHE A 65 -5.40 6.48 8.64
C PHE A 65 -5.26 6.69 7.12
N LEU A 66 -5.46 5.62 6.34
CA LEU A 66 -5.38 5.69 4.88
C LEU A 66 -6.50 6.58 4.31
N ASP A 67 -7.75 6.41 4.75
CA ASP A 67 -8.88 7.26 4.35
C ASP A 67 -8.55 8.75 4.59
N ALA A 68 -7.94 9.09 5.72
CA ALA A 68 -7.48 10.43 6.01
C ALA A 68 -6.45 10.89 4.97
N LEU A 69 -5.42 10.08 4.63
CA LEU A 69 -4.47 10.43 3.57
C LEU A 69 -5.16 10.75 2.24
N GLY A 70 -6.28 10.12 1.91
CA GLY A 70 -7.03 10.34 0.67
C GLY A 70 -7.80 11.66 0.58
N VAL A 71 -8.04 12.34 1.70
CA VAL A 71 -8.77 13.62 1.72
C VAL A 71 -7.89 14.69 1.07
N SER A 72 -8.18 15.04 -0.18
CA SER A 72 -7.26 15.81 -1.03
C SER A 72 -6.95 17.23 -0.55
N ARG A 73 -7.74 17.83 0.36
CA ARG A 73 -7.61 19.24 0.76
C ARG A 73 -8.26 19.46 2.12
N SER A 74 -7.51 19.27 3.19
CA SER A 74 -7.86 19.92 4.45
C SER A 74 -6.98 21.18 4.58
N ASN A 75 -7.53 22.25 5.16
CA ASN A 75 -6.71 23.38 5.64
C ASN A 75 -6.01 23.02 6.96
N ASP A 76 -5.94 21.73 7.31
CA ASP A 76 -5.35 21.23 8.53
C ASP A 76 -3.86 20.96 8.29
N GLU A 77 -3.02 21.71 9.00
CA GLU A 77 -1.57 21.62 8.95
C GLU A 77 -1.07 20.22 9.35
N ALA A 78 -1.73 19.55 10.30
CA ALA A 78 -1.35 18.21 10.75
C ALA A 78 -1.53 17.19 9.62
N HIS A 79 -2.63 17.31 8.87
CA HIS A 79 -2.93 16.46 7.73
C HIS A 79 -1.97 16.67 6.55
N ALA A 80 -1.60 17.94 6.27
CA ALA A 80 -0.59 18.24 5.26
C ALA A 80 0.78 17.62 5.61
N LYS A 81 1.20 17.75 6.88
CA LYS A 81 2.43 17.12 7.40
C LYS A 81 2.35 15.59 7.35
N LEU A 82 1.18 15.02 7.62
CA LEU A 82 0.97 13.58 7.52
C LEU A 82 1.18 13.09 6.08
N ARG A 83 0.59 13.77 5.10
CA ARG A 83 0.79 13.44 3.68
C ARG A 83 2.24 13.62 3.23
N GLU A 84 2.95 14.60 3.78
CA GLU A 84 4.37 14.81 3.51
C GLU A 84 5.24 13.69 4.10
N ALA A 85 4.99 13.31 5.35
CA ALA A 85 5.70 12.20 6.01
C ALA A 85 5.50 10.86 5.29
N GLU A 86 4.33 10.65 4.67
CA GLU A 86 4.04 9.49 3.83
C GLU A 86 4.60 9.58 2.40
N GLY A 87 5.14 10.74 2.02
CA GLY A 87 5.60 11.01 0.66
C GLY A 87 4.46 11.13 -0.36
N VAL A 88 3.22 11.33 0.09
CA VAL A 88 2.03 11.40 -0.77
C VAL A 88 1.51 12.82 -1.02
N SER A 89 2.24 13.86 -0.61
CA SER A 89 1.82 15.26 -0.82
C SER A 89 1.50 15.61 -2.27
N ALA A 90 2.26 15.06 -3.22
CA ALA A 90 2.03 15.26 -4.66
C ALA A 90 1.10 14.22 -5.30
N ALA A 91 0.48 13.33 -4.52
CA ALA A 91 -0.46 12.35 -5.05
C ALA A 91 -1.68 13.06 -5.64
N ARG A 92 -2.01 12.71 -6.88
CA ARG A 92 -3.16 13.26 -7.61
C ARG A 92 -4.30 12.27 -7.74
N HIS A 93 -4.00 10.97 -7.58
CA HIS A 93 -5.02 9.95 -7.48
C HIS A 93 -4.97 9.28 -6.10
N TYR A 94 -6.17 9.00 -5.62
CA TYR A 94 -6.41 8.17 -4.46
C TYR A 94 -7.63 7.31 -4.79
N SER A 95 -7.47 6.00 -4.78
CA SER A 95 -8.56 5.07 -5.08
C SER A 95 -8.63 4.00 -4.01
N ARG A 96 -9.86 3.71 -3.58
CA ARG A 96 -10.14 2.64 -2.63
C ARG A 96 -10.99 1.58 -3.31
N PHE A 97 -10.57 0.33 -3.20
CA PHE A 97 -11.31 -0.84 -3.64
C PHE A 97 -11.53 -1.75 -2.44
N SER A 98 -12.76 -2.20 -2.23
CA SER A 98 -13.07 -3.14 -1.14
C SER A 98 -13.67 -4.41 -1.72
N LYS A 99 -13.16 -5.56 -1.28
CA LYS A 99 -13.69 -6.88 -1.62
C LYS A 99 -13.59 -7.77 -0.38
N ASP A 100 -14.74 -8.27 0.06
CA ASP A 100 -14.87 -9.03 1.31
C ASP A 100 -14.23 -8.25 2.48
N THR A 101 -13.31 -8.87 3.23
CA THR A 101 -12.60 -8.24 4.35
C THR A 101 -11.36 -7.45 3.93
N VAL A 102 -11.07 -7.30 2.63
CA VAL A 102 -9.87 -6.60 2.16
C VAL A 102 -10.21 -5.23 1.58
N SER A 103 -9.58 -4.18 2.11
CA SER A 103 -9.55 -2.84 1.53
C SER A 103 -8.19 -2.58 0.88
N VAL A 104 -8.20 -2.18 -0.39
CA VAL A 104 -7.01 -1.79 -1.16
C VAL A 104 -7.04 -0.29 -1.41
N PHE A 105 -5.98 0.41 -1.02
CA PHE A 105 -5.79 1.83 -1.23
C PHE A 105 -4.64 2.05 -2.19
N TRP A 106 -4.92 2.62 -3.36
CA TRP A 106 -3.93 2.90 -4.37
C TRP A 106 -3.70 4.41 -4.49
N ILE A 107 -2.46 4.82 -4.25
CA ILE A 107 -2.03 6.20 -4.11
C ILE A 107 -0.82 6.46 -5.01
N GLY A 108 -0.85 7.58 -5.71
CA GLY A 108 0.29 8.00 -6.52
C GLY A 108 0.07 9.31 -7.28
N PRO A 109 1.09 9.76 -8.03
CA PRO A 109 0.95 10.81 -9.03
C PRO A 109 -0.02 10.35 -10.12
N ASP A 110 -0.57 11.25 -10.96
CA ASP A 110 -1.48 10.86 -12.06
C ASP A 110 -1.04 9.54 -12.73
N SER A 111 -1.99 8.68 -13.11
CA SER A 111 -1.79 7.26 -13.49
C SER A 111 -0.78 7.00 -14.61
N THR A 112 -0.23 8.05 -15.22
CA THR A 112 0.81 8.05 -16.24
C THR A 112 2.24 8.22 -15.69
N SER A 113 2.42 8.57 -14.42
CA SER A 113 3.73 8.77 -13.79
C SER A 113 4.17 7.54 -13.01
N VAL A 114 5.41 7.12 -13.29
CA VAL A 114 6.05 5.91 -12.76
C VAL A 114 6.86 6.19 -11.49
N GLN A 115 6.95 7.45 -11.06
CA GLN A 115 8.03 7.88 -10.17
C GLN A 115 7.85 7.46 -8.71
N TRP A 116 6.63 7.14 -8.28
CA TRP A 116 6.36 6.48 -7.00
C TRP A 116 4.86 6.14 -6.94
N GLN A 117 4.50 4.86 -7.01
CA GLN A 117 3.14 4.41 -6.74
C GLN A 117 3.16 3.46 -5.56
N ARG A 118 2.14 3.57 -4.71
CA ARG A 118 2.00 2.70 -3.54
C ARG A 118 0.58 2.19 -3.46
N ALA A 119 0.44 0.90 -3.19
CA ALA A 119 -0.83 0.31 -2.84
C ALA A 119 -0.76 -0.32 -1.46
N PHE A 120 -1.79 -0.10 -0.66
CA PHE A 120 -1.92 -0.67 0.68
C PHE A 120 -3.06 -1.68 0.66
N PHE A 121 -2.85 -2.86 1.21
CA PHE A 121 -3.85 -3.91 1.36
C PHE A 121 -4.07 -4.11 2.85
N VAL A 122 -5.25 -3.74 3.32
CA VAL A 122 -5.64 -3.89 4.72
C VAL A 122 -6.67 -5.00 4.81
N VAL A 123 -6.41 -6.01 5.64
CA VAL A 123 -7.34 -7.10 5.92
C VAL A 123 -8.01 -6.80 7.26
N GLU A 124 -9.34 -6.77 7.28
CA GLU A 124 -10.10 -6.51 8.49
C GLU A 124 -9.88 -7.61 9.53
N GLY A 125 -9.58 -7.19 10.77
CA GLY A 125 -9.29 -8.09 11.88
C GLY A 125 -7.81 -8.50 12.02
N GLU A 126 -6.96 -8.20 11.04
CA GLU A 126 -5.52 -8.46 11.10
C GLU A 126 -4.77 -7.26 11.70
N ASN A 127 -3.72 -7.53 12.48
CA ASN A 127 -2.83 -6.47 12.98
C ASN A 127 -1.81 -6.02 11.93
N ALA A 128 -1.70 -6.71 10.79
CA ALA A 128 -0.79 -6.35 9.72
C ALA A 128 -1.56 -5.79 8.51
N PHE A 129 -0.90 -4.89 7.79
CA PHE A 129 -1.28 -4.51 6.43
C PHE A 129 -0.13 -4.84 5.49
N TYR A 130 -0.42 -4.86 4.19
CA TYR A 130 0.58 -5.11 3.18
C TYR A 130 0.77 -3.88 2.30
N THR A 131 2.01 -3.58 1.96
CA THR A 131 2.33 -2.52 1.00
C THR A 131 2.90 -3.13 -0.26
N LEU A 132 2.40 -2.65 -1.40
CA LEU A 132 3.04 -2.83 -2.69
C LEU A 132 3.67 -1.50 -3.08
N SER A 133 4.95 -1.51 -3.39
CA SER A 133 5.70 -0.32 -3.82
C SER A 133 6.55 -0.63 -5.05
N GLY A 134 6.68 0.33 -5.96
CA GLY A 134 7.49 0.21 -7.17
C GLY A 134 6.74 0.66 -8.42
N ASN A 135 7.03 0.03 -9.55
CA ASN A 135 6.34 0.30 -10.81
C ASN A 135 4.98 -0.41 -10.87
N ILE A 136 4.01 0.11 -10.13
CA ILE A 136 2.64 -0.39 -10.13
C ILE A 136 1.93 0.20 -11.36
N THR A 137 1.64 -0.60 -12.38
CA THR A 137 0.85 -0.11 -13.53
C THR A 137 -0.64 -0.35 -13.29
N PRO A 138 -1.54 0.38 -13.99
CA PRO A 138 -2.98 0.08 -13.95
C PRO A 138 -3.30 -1.37 -14.31
N GLU A 139 -2.58 -1.95 -15.27
CA GLU A 139 -2.77 -3.34 -15.70
C GLU A 139 -2.37 -4.32 -14.59
N LEU A 140 -1.23 -4.09 -13.93
CA LEU A 140 -0.80 -4.91 -12.79
C LEU A 140 -1.80 -4.82 -11.64
N MET A 141 -2.28 -3.61 -11.33
CA MET A 141 -3.29 -3.41 -10.29
C MET A 141 -4.59 -4.14 -10.64
N ALA A 142 -5.07 -4.03 -11.88
CA ALA A 142 -6.26 -4.73 -12.34
C ALA A 142 -6.12 -6.27 -12.23
N GLN A 143 -4.95 -6.80 -12.57
CA GLN A 143 -4.64 -8.23 -12.42
C GLN A 143 -4.65 -8.66 -10.94
N ILE A 144 -4.03 -7.87 -10.05
CA ILE A 144 -4.03 -8.12 -8.61
C ILE A 144 -5.46 -8.15 -8.06
N LEU A 145 -6.23 -7.09 -8.32
CA LEU A 145 -7.59 -6.94 -7.79
C LEU A 145 -8.53 -8.05 -8.28
N SER A 146 -8.38 -8.46 -9.55
CA SER A 146 -9.19 -9.53 -10.15
C SER A 146 -8.89 -10.91 -9.55
N ASN A 147 -7.67 -11.13 -9.06
CA ASN A 147 -7.24 -12.40 -8.44
C ASN A 147 -7.09 -12.31 -6.92
N LEU A 148 -7.61 -11.24 -6.32
CA LEU A 148 -7.64 -11.07 -4.88
C LEU A 148 -8.72 -11.97 -4.28
N SER A 149 -8.31 -12.84 -3.37
CA SER A 149 -9.15 -13.73 -2.59
C SER A 149 -8.57 -13.87 -1.19
N VAL A 150 -9.43 -13.85 -0.18
CA VAL A 150 -9.08 -14.29 1.18
C VAL A 150 -9.31 -15.79 1.23
N ALA A 151 -8.23 -16.55 1.31
CA ALA A 151 -8.33 -17.98 1.54
C ALA A 151 -8.39 -18.21 3.06
N PRO A 152 -9.22 -19.15 3.56
CA PRO A 152 -9.07 -19.60 4.93
C PRO A 152 -7.63 -20.10 5.13
N GLN A 153 -7.02 -19.77 6.27
CA GLN A 153 -5.70 -20.32 6.62
C GLN A 153 -5.80 -21.86 6.59
N PRO A 154 -4.85 -22.56 5.94
CA PRO A 154 -4.82 -24.02 5.93
C PRO A 154 -4.54 -24.61 7.32
#